data_AF-A0AAD9SXA6-F1
#
_entry.id   AF-A0AAD9SXA6-F1
#
_cell.length_a   1.000
_cell.length_b   1.000
_cell.length_c   1.000
_cell.angle_alpha   90.00
_cell.angle_beta   90.00
_cell.angle_gamma   90.00
#
_symmetry.space_group_name_H-M   'P 1'
#
loop_
_entity.id
_entity.type
_entity.pdbx_description
1 polymer ?
#
loop_
_entity_poly.entity_id
_entity_poly.type
_entity_poly.pdbx_seq_one_letter_code
_entity_poly.pdbx_strand_id
1 'polypeptide(L)'
;MADRFPSLEEFDSGAQTEAPGSSGFESGNDFLSREKALLGDDADQFATGNDSSAFVEGGDDDLLGGGGGYSGANEQVTEFESSFPAIDSTNEGVAPGGSITNVTPYQSSYSAPRAEIEEEPEVIKQWRERRDLALQDREARSAERKNETVKAAQQNIDDFYENYNSKKEKGIAATRREAEQFLESREDTASGGTSWERIAKLVDLSGKGARGGASGSEKAKFRDLLLTLKKDERAPGATGV
;
A
#
# COMPACT_ATOMS: atom_id res chain seq x y z
N MET A 1 -38.39 14.45 0.85
CA MET A 1 -37.24 14.58 -0.10
C MET A 1 -35.95 15.01 0.62
N ALA A 2 -35.81 14.77 1.94
CA ALA A 2 -34.59 15.07 2.69
C ALA A 2 -33.87 13.81 3.23
N ASP A 3 -34.45 12.62 3.04
CA ASP A 3 -33.94 11.37 3.65
C ASP A 3 -33.00 10.58 2.72
N ARG A 4 -32.20 11.28 1.92
CA ARG A 4 -31.20 10.67 1.00
C ARG A 4 -29.75 11.01 1.35
N PHE A 5 -29.51 11.57 2.52
CA PHE A 5 -28.16 11.79 3.03
C PHE A 5 -28.09 11.32 4.48
N PRO A 6 -27.10 10.49 4.84
CA PRO A 6 -26.82 10.15 6.24
C PRO A 6 -26.54 11.41 7.05
N SER A 7 -27.10 11.49 8.26
CA SER A 7 -26.91 12.63 9.14
C SER A 7 -25.51 12.62 9.78
N LEU A 8 -24.93 13.81 9.96
CA LEU A 8 -23.58 14.01 10.50
C LEU A 8 -23.36 13.45 11.93
N GLU A 9 -24.44 13.19 12.68
CA GLU A 9 -24.37 12.54 14.00
C GLU A 9 -24.06 11.03 13.93
N GLU A 10 -24.33 10.37 12.80
CA GLU A 10 -24.12 8.91 12.68
C GLU A 10 -22.64 8.53 12.52
N PHE A 11 -21.80 9.46 12.06
CA PHE A 11 -20.35 9.26 11.90
C PHE A 11 -19.56 9.31 13.22
N ASP A 12 -20.10 9.93 14.29
CA ASP A 12 -19.39 10.12 15.57
C ASP A 12 -19.64 8.96 16.57
N SER A 13 -20.69 8.17 16.36
CA SER A 13 -21.10 7.07 17.26
C SER A 13 -20.32 5.75 17.10
N GLY A 14 -19.22 5.72 16.36
CA GLY A 14 -18.31 4.56 16.32
C GLY A 14 -18.90 3.27 15.73
N ALA A 15 -20.00 3.36 14.98
CA ALA A 15 -20.73 2.23 14.41
C ALA A 15 -20.79 2.27 12.88
N GLN A 16 -19.66 2.52 12.20
CA GLN A 16 -19.42 2.12 10.80
C GLN A 16 -17.95 2.35 10.41
N THR A 17 -17.05 1.51 10.92
CA THR A 17 -15.67 1.38 10.40
C THR A 17 -15.46 0.07 9.64
N GLU A 18 -16.53 -0.52 9.12
CA GLU A 18 -16.41 -1.55 8.10
C GLU A 18 -16.90 -0.95 6.79
N ALA A 19 -15.97 -0.78 5.84
CA ALA A 19 -16.34 -0.64 4.45
C ALA A 19 -17.34 -1.77 4.11
N PRO A 20 -18.43 -1.49 3.39
CA PRO A 20 -19.26 -2.58 2.87
C PRO A 20 -18.32 -3.52 2.13
N GLY A 21 -18.37 -4.79 2.55
CA GLY A 21 -17.28 -5.72 2.38
C GLY A 21 -16.67 -5.75 0.98
N SER A 22 -15.40 -6.15 0.97
CA SER A 22 -14.66 -6.62 -0.20
C SER A 22 -15.27 -7.87 -0.85
N SER A 23 -16.59 -7.96 -0.93
CA SER A 23 -17.39 -8.99 -1.58
C SER A 23 -18.11 -8.43 -2.82
N GLY A 24 -17.52 -7.42 -3.44
CA GLY A 24 -17.95 -6.83 -4.72
C GLY A 24 -16.78 -6.50 -5.66
N PHE A 25 -15.57 -6.96 -5.33
CA PHE A 25 -14.47 -7.07 -6.30
C PHE A 25 -14.69 -8.37 -7.07
N GLU A 26 -15.81 -8.47 -7.80
CA GLU A 26 -15.80 -9.34 -8.97
C GLU A 26 -14.71 -8.75 -9.87
N SER A 27 -13.67 -9.50 -10.18
CA SER A 27 -12.59 -9.08 -11.07
C SER A 27 -13.07 -8.95 -12.53
N GLY A 28 -14.19 -8.27 -12.78
CA GLY A 28 -14.85 -8.19 -14.08
C GLY A 28 -15.66 -6.92 -14.35
N ASN A 29 -15.84 -6.01 -13.38
CA ASN A 29 -16.50 -4.73 -13.61
C ASN A 29 -15.46 -3.60 -13.65
N ASP A 30 -14.95 -3.40 -14.87
CA ASP A 30 -14.04 -2.34 -15.29
C ASP A 30 -14.42 -0.94 -14.75
N PHE A 31 -13.42 -0.14 -14.40
CA PHE A 31 -13.56 1.19 -13.81
C PHE A 31 -14.49 2.08 -14.63
N LEU A 32 -14.40 2.01 -15.96
CA LEU A 32 -15.26 2.74 -16.89
C LEU A 32 -16.73 2.29 -16.82
N SER A 33 -16.98 0.99 -16.60
CA SER A 33 -18.33 0.47 -16.41
C SER A 33 -18.96 0.97 -15.12
N ARG A 34 -18.15 1.14 -14.06
CA ARG A 34 -18.59 1.70 -12.78
C ARG A 34 -18.87 3.20 -12.88
N GLU A 35 -18.01 3.96 -13.55
CA GLU A 35 -18.22 5.39 -13.83
C GLU A 35 -19.45 5.61 -14.71
N LYS A 36 -19.61 4.81 -15.77
CA LYS A 36 -20.78 4.84 -16.66
C LYS A 36 -22.08 4.55 -15.92
N ALA A 37 -22.09 3.56 -15.01
CA ALA A 37 -23.26 3.27 -14.20
C ALA A 37 -23.61 4.40 -13.20
N LEU A 38 -22.60 5.13 -12.72
CA LEU A 38 -22.78 6.24 -11.79
C LEU A 38 -23.26 7.52 -12.50
N LEU A 39 -22.80 7.75 -13.73
CA LEU A 39 -23.11 8.94 -14.52
C LEU A 39 -24.36 8.77 -15.42
N GLY A 40 -24.79 7.52 -15.66
CA GLY A 40 -26.03 7.22 -16.38
C GLY A 40 -26.02 7.71 -17.83
N ASP A 41 -27.10 8.35 -18.26
CA ASP A 41 -27.27 8.85 -19.64
C ASP A 41 -26.23 9.93 -20.02
N ASP A 42 -25.63 10.63 -19.05
CA ASP A 42 -24.61 11.65 -19.30
C ASP A 42 -23.22 11.03 -19.59
N ALA A 43 -23.02 9.74 -19.33
CA ALA A 43 -21.75 9.04 -19.59
C ALA A 43 -21.35 9.05 -21.07
N ASP A 44 -22.31 9.04 -21.99
CA ASP A 44 -22.05 9.01 -23.43
C ASP A 44 -21.47 10.35 -23.95
N GLN A 45 -21.51 11.43 -23.16
CA GLN A 45 -20.85 12.70 -23.49
C GLN A 45 -19.33 12.67 -23.24
N PHE A 46 -18.86 11.73 -22.41
CA PHE A 46 -17.46 11.61 -22.01
C PHE A 46 -16.76 10.38 -22.63
N ALA A 47 -17.50 9.49 -23.29
CA ALA A 47 -16.95 8.34 -23.98
C ALA A 47 -16.13 8.76 -25.20
N THR A 48 -14.86 8.35 -25.26
CA THR A 48 -14.01 8.58 -26.43
C THR A 48 -13.79 7.27 -27.20
N GLY A 49 -13.58 7.35 -28.52
CA GLY A 49 -13.41 6.16 -29.38
C GLY A 49 -12.20 5.28 -29.03
N ASN A 50 -11.31 5.75 -28.14
CA ASN A 50 -10.11 5.04 -27.73
C ASN A 50 -10.17 4.50 -26.30
N ASP A 51 -11.32 4.58 -25.61
CA ASP A 51 -11.47 4.15 -24.22
C ASP A 51 -11.14 2.66 -24.01
N SER A 52 -11.29 1.83 -25.05
CA SER A 52 -10.94 0.40 -25.04
C SER A 52 -9.44 0.11 -25.13
N SER A 53 -8.60 1.10 -25.47
CA SER A 53 -7.15 0.90 -25.63
C SER A 53 -6.37 0.89 -24.30
N ALA A 54 -7.01 1.34 -23.21
CA ALA A 54 -6.42 1.34 -21.87
C ALA A 54 -6.54 -0.01 -21.16
N PHE A 55 -7.28 -0.97 -21.71
CA PHE A 55 -7.51 -2.29 -21.11
C PHE A 55 -6.81 -3.39 -21.93
N VAL A 56 -5.56 -3.71 -21.55
CA VAL A 56 -4.89 -4.91 -22.06
C VAL A 56 -5.42 -6.11 -21.28
N GLU A 57 -6.26 -6.91 -21.94
CA GLU A 57 -6.73 -8.19 -21.43
C GLU A 57 -5.58 -9.20 -21.42
N GLY A 58 -5.07 -9.50 -20.22
CA GLY A 58 -4.40 -10.76 -19.94
C GLY A 58 -2.98 -10.92 -20.50
N GLY A 59 -2.01 -10.55 -19.67
CA GLY A 59 -0.89 -11.45 -19.44
C GLY A 59 0.46 -11.09 -20.02
N ASP A 60 0.96 -9.87 -19.83
CA ASP A 60 2.37 -9.63 -19.54
C ASP A 60 2.62 -8.19 -19.07
N ASP A 61 3.63 -8.11 -18.22
CA ASP A 61 4.20 -6.96 -17.53
C ASP A 61 4.78 -5.93 -18.51
N ASP A 62 4.13 -4.79 -18.71
CA ASP A 62 4.79 -3.48 -18.86
C ASP A 62 3.78 -2.31 -18.82
N LEU A 63 3.31 -1.97 -17.62
CA LEU A 63 2.44 -0.81 -17.40
C LEU A 63 3.25 0.48 -17.16
N LEU A 64 4.58 0.45 -17.27
CA LEU A 64 5.42 1.65 -17.14
C LEU A 64 6.67 1.56 -18.03
N GLY A 65 6.46 1.53 -19.35
CA GLY A 65 7.43 1.96 -20.37
C GLY A 65 8.86 1.46 -20.14
N GLY A 66 9.01 0.16 -19.95
CA GLY A 66 10.22 -0.52 -19.51
C GLY A 66 10.89 -1.37 -20.59
N GLY A 67 11.10 -0.82 -21.79
CA GLY A 67 12.17 -1.28 -22.68
C GLY A 67 11.92 -2.53 -23.52
N GLY A 68 11.51 -2.32 -24.77
CA GLY A 68 11.57 -3.33 -25.82
C GLY A 68 10.96 -2.78 -27.10
N GLY A 69 11.79 -2.48 -28.10
CA GLY A 69 11.36 -1.78 -29.30
C GLY A 69 10.33 -2.56 -30.13
N TYR A 70 9.15 -1.98 -30.32
CA TYR A 70 8.16 -2.42 -31.30
C TYR A 70 7.45 -1.22 -31.95
N SER A 71 7.21 -1.39 -33.25
CA SER A 71 6.87 -0.43 -34.30
C SER A 71 5.48 0.25 -34.20
N GLY A 72 5.00 0.61 -33.00
CA GLY A 72 3.63 1.15 -32.80
C GLY A 72 3.53 2.48 -32.01
N ALA A 73 4.65 3.02 -31.52
CA ALA A 73 4.65 4.28 -30.78
C ALA A 73 4.55 5.53 -31.67
N ASN A 74 4.90 5.41 -32.97
CA ASN A 74 4.80 6.54 -33.90
C ASN A 74 3.33 6.86 -34.25
N GLU A 75 2.49 5.84 -34.46
CA GLU A 75 1.08 6.06 -34.85
C GLU A 75 0.27 6.81 -33.78
N GLN A 76 0.46 6.47 -32.50
CA GLN A 76 -0.22 7.13 -31.38
C GLN A 76 0.21 8.60 -31.20
N VAL A 77 1.49 8.90 -31.43
CA VAL A 77 1.99 10.28 -31.39
C VAL A 77 1.49 11.08 -32.60
N THR A 78 1.46 10.48 -33.79
CA THR A 78 0.95 11.15 -35.01
C THR A 78 -0.57 11.41 -34.97
N GLU A 79 -1.35 10.55 -34.32
CA GLU A 79 -2.80 10.73 -34.19
C GLU A 79 -3.15 11.78 -33.13
N PHE A 80 -2.35 11.88 -32.06
CA PHE A 80 -2.42 13.00 -31.12
C PHE A 80 -1.98 14.33 -31.76
N GLU A 81 -0.91 14.34 -32.55
CA GLU A 81 -0.42 15.54 -33.24
C GLU A 81 -1.42 16.06 -34.30
N SER A 82 -2.16 15.17 -34.96
CA SER A 82 -3.17 15.56 -35.96
C SER A 82 -4.48 16.09 -35.36
N SER A 83 -4.71 15.85 -34.06
CA SER A 83 -5.88 16.36 -33.32
C SER A 83 -5.73 17.82 -32.89
N PHE A 84 -4.52 18.39 -33.01
CA PHE A 84 -4.26 19.81 -32.80
C PHE A 84 -3.94 20.50 -34.13
N PRO A 85 -4.34 21.76 -34.34
CA PRO A 85 -3.91 22.54 -35.50
C PRO A 85 -2.37 22.58 -35.52
N ALA A 86 -1.76 22.13 -36.62
CA ALA A 86 -0.30 22.10 -36.76
C ALA A 86 0.26 23.52 -36.61
N ILE A 87 0.96 23.77 -35.51
CA ILE A 87 1.77 24.97 -35.32
C ILE A 87 3.09 24.65 -36.02
N ASP A 88 3.21 25.09 -37.28
CA ASP A 88 4.40 24.86 -38.09
C ASP A 88 5.65 25.29 -37.31
N SER A 89 6.45 24.31 -36.86
CA SER A 89 7.58 24.51 -35.95
C SER A 89 8.82 25.03 -36.65
N THR A 90 8.62 25.83 -37.70
CA THR A 90 9.64 26.55 -38.46
C THR A 90 9.21 28.00 -38.62
N ASN A 91 9.00 28.68 -37.49
CA ASN A 91 9.21 30.13 -37.51
C ASN A 91 10.70 30.35 -37.78
N GLU A 92 11.06 30.65 -39.03
CA GLU A 92 12.41 30.98 -39.51
C GLU A 92 12.86 32.36 -38.98
N GLY A 93 12.69 32.56 -37.67
CA GLY A 93 13.02 33.76 -36.91
C GLY A 93 13.47 33.47 -35.48
N VAL A 94 13.62 32.19 -35.06
CA VAL A 94 14.05 31.85 -33.70
C VAL A 94 15.18 30.81 -33.75
N ALA A 95 16.39 31.24 -33.39
CA ALA A 95 17.56 30.39 -33.18
C ALA A 95 17.34 29.41 -32.00
N PRO A 96 18.10 28.29 -31.91
CA PRO A 96 17.76 27.19 -31.01
C PRO A 96 18.05 27.55 -29.56
N GLY A 97 16.99 27.68 -28.74
CA GLY A 97 17.11 27.94 -27.29
C GLY A 97 16.03 28.83 -26.66
N GLY A 98 14.85 29.00 -27.26
CA GLY A 98 13.79 29.89 -26.76
C GLY A 98 12.79 29.22 -25.80
N SER A 99 12.68 29.74 -24.58
CA SER A 99 11.63 29.41 -23.60
C SER A 99 10.23 29.79 -24.11
N ILE A 100 9.24 28.92 -23.89
CA ILE A 100 7.80 29.04 -24.23
C ILE A 100 7.05 30.18 -23.49
N THR A 101 7.75 31.06 -22.78
CA THR A 101 7.17 32.30 -22.23
C THR A 101 7.83 33.50 -22.90
N ASN A 102 7.69 33.62 -24.22
CA ASN A 102 8.05 34.84 -24.90
C ASN A 102 6.97 35.89 -24.61
N VAL A 103 7.06 36.52 -23.45
CA VAL A 103 6.56 37.87 -23.26
C VAL A 103 7.41 38.77 -24.16
N THR A 104 7.04 38.86 -25.43
CA THR A 104 7.48 39.99 -26.25
C THR A 104 7.12 41.25 -25.46
N PRO A 105 8.09 42.09 -25.05
CA PRO A 105 7.72 43.39 -24.55
C PRO A 105 7.06 44.08 -25.74
N TYR A 106 5.74 44.24 -25.67
CA TYR A 106 5.04 45.15 -26.54
C TYR A 106 5.72 46.50 -26.31
N GLN A 107 6.63 46.89 -27.21
CA GLN A 107 7.24 48.20 -27.19
C GLN A 107 6.14 49.16 -27.60
N SER A 108 5.33 49.54 -26.60
CA SER A 108 4.42 50.66 -26.71
C SER A 108 5.28 51.87 -27.01
N SER A 109 5.30 52.29 -28.27
CA SER A 109 5.90 53.55 -28.72
C SER A 109 5.13 54.78 -28.22
N TYR A 110 4.17 54.59 -27.32
CA TYR A 110 3.65 55.65 -26.46
C TYR A 110 4.57 55.76 -25.24
N SER A 111 5.48 56.73 -25.29
CA SER A 111 5.94 57.38 -24.07
C SER A 111 4.71 57.91 -23.34
N ALA A 112 4.18 57.13 -22.40
CA ALA A 112 3.19 57.63 -21.46
C ALA A 112 3.79 58.90 -20.85
N PRO A 113 3.08 60.04 -20.86
CA PRO A 113 3.50 61.18 -20.06
C PRO A 113 3.73 60.63 -18.67
N ARG A 114 4.88 60.96 -18.06
CA ARG A 114 5.24 60.62 -16.68
C ARG A 114 3.97 60.76 -15.85
N ALA A 115 3.30 59.63 -15.59
CA ALA A 115 2.07 59.64 -14.84
C ALA A 115 2.51 60.20 -13.50
N GLU A 116 2.04 61.40 -13.18
CA GLU A 116 2.05 61.84 -11.82
C GLU A 116 1.51 60.66 -11.00
N ILE A 117 2.16 60.40 -9.86
CA ILE A 117 1.74 59.35 -8.95
C ILE A 117 0.40 59.81 -8.39
N GLU A 118 -0.66 59.70 -9.20
CA GLU A 118 -2.02 59.83 -8.76
C GLU A 118 -2.20 58.68 -7.78
N GLU A 119 -2.48 59.03 -6.54
CA GLU A 119 -2.72 58.06 -5.49
C GLU A 119 -3.72 57.03 -6.02
N GLU A 120 -3.33 55.76 -6.01
CA GLU A 120 -4.22 54.69 -6.47
C GLU A 120 -5.60 54.89 -5.81
N PRO A 121 -6.70 54.81 -6.58
CA PRO A 121 -8.02 55.10 -6.05
C PRO A 121 -8.28 54.19 -4.84
N GLU A 122 -8.84 54.76 -3.76
CA GLU A 122 -8.97 54.08 -2.47
C GLU A 122 -9.66 52.70 -2.56
N VAL A 123 -10.57 52.55 -3.52
CA VAL A 123 -11.25 51.28 -3.82
C VAL A 123 -10.28 50.18 -4.26
N ILE A 124 -9.26 50.52 -5.07
CA ILE A 124 -8.24 49.57 -5.52
C ILE A 124 -7.31 49.22 -4.36
N LYS A 125 -6.95 50.19 -3.50
CA LYS A 125 -6.15 49.93 -2.29
C LYS A 125 -6.87 48.95 -1.37
N GLN A 126 -8.14 49.21 -1.03
CA GLN A 126 -8.95 48.33 -0.18
C GLN A 126 -9.16 46.94 -0.80
N TRP A 127 -9.30 46.86 -2.13
CA TRP A 127 -9.41 45.58 -2.83
C TRP A 127 -8.11 44.77 -2.76
N ARG A 128 -6.95 45.40 -2.95
CA ARG A 128 -5.64 44.74 -2.81
C ARG A 128 -5.42 44.26 -1.40
N GLU A 129 -5.67 45.10 -0.39
CA GLU A 129 -5.55 44.73 1.02
C GLU A 129 -6.45 43.52 1.36
N ARG A 130 -7.72 43.52 0.92
CA ARG A 130 -8.62 42.37 1.14
C ARG A 130 -8.13 41.10 0.45
N ARG A 131 -7.62 41.21 -0.78
CA ARG A 131 -7.09 40.08 -1.55
C ARG A 131 -5.83 39.52 -0.88
N ASP A 132 -4.92 40.38 -0.48
CA ASP A 132 -3.64 39.99 0.12
C ASP A 132 -3.88 39.35 1.49
N LEU A 133 -4.85 39.84 2.27
CA LEU A 133 -5.28 39.21 3.52
C LEU A 133 -5.90 37.83 3.28
N ALA A 134 -6.77 37.68 2.26
CA ALA A 134 -7.34 36.38 1.90
C ALA A 134 -6.27 35.39 1.40
N LEU A 135 -5.25 35.88 0.69
CA LEU A 135 -4.12 35.07 0.25
C LEU A 135 -3.26 34.63 1.44
N GLN A 136 -2.97 35.55 2.37
CA GLN A 136 -2.23 35.26 3.59
C GLN A 136 -2.93 34.20 4.45
N ASP A 137 -4.25 34.29 4.63
CA ASP A 137 -5.02 33.29 5.37
C ASP A 137 -4.98 31.91 4.68
N ARG A 138 -5.08 31.88 3.34
CA ARG A 138 -4.96 30.63 2.58
C ARG A 138 -3.55 30.05 2.67
N GLU A 139 -2.52 30.87 2.61
CA GLU A 139 -1.12 30.45 2.77
C GLU A 139 -0.85 29.94 4.18
N ALA A 140 -1.36 30.61 5.21
CA ALA A 140 -1.26 30.16 6.60
C ALA A 140 -1.90 28.78 6.80
N ARG A 141 -3.13 28.57 6.31
CA ARG A 141 -3.82 27.27 6.36
C ARG A 141 -3.08 26.19 5.56
N SER A 142 -2.49 26.55 4.42
CA SER A 142 -1.69 25.62 3.61
C SER A 142 -0.38 25.24 4.33
N ALA A 143 0.28 26.20 4.96
CA ALA A 143 1.49 25.97 5.75
C ALA A 143 1.21 25.12 6.99
N GLU A 144 0.11 25.37 7.70
CA GLU A 144 -0.32 24.57 8.84
C GLU A 144 -0.55 23.11 8.43
N ARG A 145 -1.34 22.86 7.39
CA ARG A 145 -1.58 21.50 6.87
C ARG A 145 -0.29 20.80 6.46
N LYS A 146 0.65 21.51 5.82
CA LYS A 146 1.97 20.95 5.47
C LYS A 146 2.79 20.60 6.71
N ASN A 147 2.76 21.44 7.74
CA ASN A 147 3.47 21.17 8.99
C ASN A 147 2.83 20.00 9.75
N GLU A 148 1.50 19.90 9.75
CA GLU A 148 0.77 18.75 10.31
C GLU A 148 1.12 17.46 9.59
N THR A 149 1.14 17.44 8.26
CA THR A 149 1.51 16.23 7.50
C THR A 149 2.97 15.84 7.73
N VAL A 150 3.88 16.80 7.81
CA VAL A 150 5.30 16.54 8.14
C VAL A 150 5.42 15.99 9.56
N LYS A 151 4.73 16.58 10.54
CA LYS A 151 4.74 16.10 11.92
C LYS A 151 4.14 14.69 12.04
N ALA A 152 3.02 14.44 11.37
CA ALA A 152 2.41 13.12 11.32
C ALA A 152 3.33 12.10 10.64
N ALA A 153 4.02 12.47 9.56
CA ALA A 153 5.00 11.61 8.92
C ALA A 153 6.18 11.28 9.85
N GLN A 154 6.71 12.26 10.59
CA GLN A 154 7.76 12.04 11.59
C GLN A 154 7.29 11.09 12.70
N GLN A 155 6.10 11.33 13.27
CA GLN A 155 5.52 10.46 14.29
C GLN A 155 5.34 9.03 13.78
N ASN A 156 4.84 8.84 12.56
CA ASN A 156 4.71 7.51 11.97
C ASN A 156 6.05 6.79 11.78
N ILE A 157 7.13 7.54 11.48
CA ILE A 157 8.48 6.99 11.38
C ILE A 157 8.96 6.53 12.76
N ASP A 158 8.79 7.36 13.78
CA ASP A 158 9.17 7.03 15.15
C ASP A 158 8.39 5.81 15.65
N ASP A 159 7.07 5.80 15.49
CA ASP A 159 6.18 4.69 15.84
C ASP A 159 6.56 3.40 15.11
N PHE A 160 6.97 3.48 13.84
CA PHE A 160 7.43 2.32 13.07
C PHE A 160 8.68 1.70 13.69
N TYR A 161 9.68 2.52 14.05
CA TYR A 161 10.91 2.03 14.65
C TYR A 161 10.70 1.49 16.06
N GLU A 162 9.87 2.14 16.88
CA GLU A 162 9.50 1.63 18.20
C GLU A 162 8.78 0.28 18.09
N ASN A 163 7.79 0.18 17.22
CA ASN A 163 7.05 -1.06 16.99
C ASN A 163 7.94 -2.16 16.41
N TYR A 164 8.84 -1.83 15.47
CA TYR A 164 9.79 -2.77 14.90
C TYR A 164 10.75 -3.30 15.97
N ASN A 165 11.33 -2.40 16.78
CA ASN A 165 12.24 -2.78 17.86
C ASN A 165 11.52 -3.63 18.92
N SER A 166 10.30 -3.24 19.32
CA SER A 166 9.49 -4.03 20.25
C SER A 166 9.19 -5.43 19.70
N LYS A 167 8.82 -5.55 18.41
CA LYS A 167 8.58 -6.85 17.76
C LYS A 167 9.85 -7.68 17.68
N LYS A 168 10.98 -7.07 17.33
CA LYS A 168 12.30 -7.73 17.28
C LYS A 168 12.69 -8.25 18.65
N GLU A 169 12.61 -7.42 19.69
CA GLU A 169 12.94 -7.81 21.06
C GLU A 169 12.01 -8.91 21.57
N LYS A 170 10.70 -8.81 21.31
CA LYS A 170 9.73 -9.89 21.62
C LYS A 170 10.07 -11.18 20.90
N GLY A 171 10.45 -11.10 19.62
CA GLY A 171 10.89 -12.27 18.84
C GLY A 171 12.13 -12.92 19.41
N ILE A 172 13.17 -12.12 19.71
CA ILE A 172 14.41 -12.61 20.33
C ILE A 172 14.12 -13.21 21.71
N ALA A 173 13.29 -12.56 22.53
CA ALA A 173 12.90 -13.04 23.85
C ALA A 173 12.10 -14.34 23.76
N ALA A 174 11.18 -14.46 22.80
CA ALA A 174 10.45 -15.69 22.54
C ALA A 174 11.38 -16.83 22.12
N THR A 175 12.27 -16.61 21.14
CA THR A 175 13.25 -17.63 20.72
C THR A 175 14.18 -18.02 21.86
N ARG A 176 14.61 -17.07 22.69
CA ARG A 176 15.43 -17.36 23.87
C ARG A 176 14.66 -18.20 24.88
N ARG A 177 13.41 -17.83 25.20
CA ARG A 177 12.56 -18.59 26.12
C ARG A 177 12.25 -19.98 25.59
N GLU A 178 12.05 -20.13 24.28
CA GLU A 178 11.85 -21.42 23.63
C GLU A 178 13.13 -22.26 23.68
N ALA A 179 14.29 -21.66 23.45
CA ALA A 179 15.58 -22.35 23.58
C ALA A 179 15.83 -22.80 25.03
N GLU A 180 15.53 -21.95 26.02
CA GLU A 180 15.62 -22.30 27.44
C GLU A 180 14.66 -23.46 27.80
N GLN A 181 13.41 -23.42 27.33
CA GLN A 181 12.47 -24.54 27.49
C GLN A 181 12.91 -25.81 26.75
N PHE A 182 13.53 -25.67 25.58
CA PHE A 182 14.06 -26.80 24.83
C PHE A 182 15.25 -27.44 25.56
N LEU A 183 16.13 -26.63 26.16
CA LEU A 183 17.21 -27.12 27.00
C LEU A 183 16.68 -27.76 28.28
N GLU A 184 15.70 -27.16 28.94
CA GLU A 184 15.07 -27.73 30.14
C GLU A 184 14.37 -29.06 29.83
N SER A 185 13.59 -29.14 28.76
CA SER A 185 12.98 -30.41 28.31
C SER A 185 14.04 -31.44 27.89
N ARG A 186 15.18 -31.02 27.34
CA ARG A 186 16.32 -31.91 27.09
C ARG A 186 16.96 -32.41 28.38
N GLU A 187 17.12 -31.55 29.38
CA GLU A 187 17.68 -31.93 30.69
C GLU A 187 16.70 -32.83 31.47
N ASP A 188 15.39 -32.58 31.40
CA ASP A 188 14.34 -33.38 32.02
C ASP A 188 14.11 -34.73 31.30
N THR A 189 14.35 -34.78 29.98
CA THR A 189 14.41 -36.04 29.23
C THR A 189 15.69 -36.83 29.53
N ALA A 190 16.77 -36.16 29.96
CA ALA A 190 18.03 -36.81 30.33
C ALA A 190 18.09 -37.26 31.80
N SER A 191 17.43 -36.54 32.71
CA SER A 191 17.71 -36.63 34.16
C SER A 191 16.70 -37.43 34.99
N GLY A 192 15.59 -37.92 34.43
CA GLY A 192 14.56 -38.62 35.22
C GLY A 192 14.00 -39.88 34.56
N GLY A 193 14.15 -41.03 35.23
CA GLY A 193 13.41 -42.27 34.92
C GLY A 193 14.26 -43.45 34.43
N THR A 194 13.58 -44.56 34.14
CA THR A 194 14.20 -45.76 33.55
C THR A 194 14.71 -45.46 32.13
N SER A 195 15.69 -46.22 31.62
CA SER A 195 16.22 -46.01 30.26
C SER A 195 15.13 -46.06 29.18
N TRP A 196 14.05 -46.81 29.42
CA TRP A 196 12.89 -46.91 28.52
C TRP A 196 11.99 -45.67 28.55
N GLU A 197 11.88 -44.99 29.69
CA GLU A 197 11.15 -43.72 29.78
C GLU A 197 11.84 -42.61 28.98
N ARG A 198 13.18 -42.59 28.98
CA ARG A 198 13.98 -41.69 28.13
C ARG A 198 13.77 -41.96 26.64
N ILE A 199 13.81 -43.24 26.24
CA ILE A 199 13.54 -43.66 24.84
C ILE A 199 12.11 -43.29 24.42
N ALA A 200 11.13 -43.48 25.30
CA ALA A 200 9.74 -43.15 25.02
C ALA A 200 9.47 -41.64 24.88
N LYS A 201 10.25 -40.77 25.54
CA LYS A 201 10.17 -39.31 25.35
C LYS A 201 10.82 -38.85 24.03
N LEU A 202 11.83 -39.58 23.52
CA LEU A 202 12.53 -39.25 22.26
C LEU A 202 11.82 -39.77 21.01
N VAL A 203 11.05 -40.84 21.15
CA VAL A 203 10.34 -41.50 20.04
C VAL A 203 8.89 -41.02 20.00
N ASP A 204 8.41 -40.63 18.81
CA ASP A 204 7.00 -40.30 18.61
C ASP A 204 6.12 -41.55 18.70
N LEU A 205 5.51 -41.75 19.86
CA LEU A 205 4.58 -42.85 20.13
C LEU A 205 3.13 -42.52 19.71
N SER A 206 2.85 -41.35 19.12
CA SER A 206 1.51 -40.93 18.72
C SER A 206 0.91 -41.81 17.62
N GLY A 207 1.74 -42.54 16.85
CA GLY A 207 1.26 -43.39 15.74
C GLY A 207 0.58 -42.60 14.62
N LYS A 208 0.72 -41.26 14.57
CA LYS A 208 0.11 -40.40 13.56
C LYS A 208 1.06 -40.19 12.37
N GLY A 209 0.48 -40.17 11.17
CA GLY A 209 1.21 -39.92 9.91
C GLY A 209 1.95 -41.14 9.34
N ALA A 210 2.63 -40.94 8.20
CA ALA A 210 3.33 -42.00 7.45
C ALA A 210 4.44 -42.71 8.25
N ARG A 211 4.98 -42.04 9.28
CA ARG A 211 5.98 -42.61 10.19
C ARG A 211 5.36 -43.53 11.27
N GLY A 212 4.11 -43.27 11.68
CA GLY A 212 3.44 -43.94 12.79
C GLY A 212 2.97 -45.37 12.53
N GLY A 213 2.81 -45.75 11.25
CA GLY A 213 2.35 -47.07 10.85
C GLY A 213 0.87 -47.33 11.20
N ALA A 214 0.13 -47.94 10.28
CA ALA A 214 -1.28 -48.28 10.52
C ALA A 214 -1.45 -49.29 11.66
N SER A 215 -2.63 -49.30 12.29
CA SER A 215 -2.98 -50.28 13.33
C SER A 215 -2.80 -51.70 12.80
N GLY A 216 -2.01 -52.53 13.51
CA GLY A 216 -1.63 -53.88 13.08
C GLY A 216 -0.25 -54.00 12.39
N SER A 217 0.41 -52.89 12.06
CA SER A 217 1.78 -52.88 11.54
C SER A 217 2.79 -53.35 12.59
N GLU A 218 3.93 -53.89 12.16
CA GLU A 218 5.11 -54.13 13.00
C GLU A 218 5.51 -52.89 13.82
N LYS A 219 5.33 -51.69 13.24
CA LYS A 219 5.55 -50.42 13.93
C LYS A 219 4.54 -50.18 15.07
N ALA A 220 3.29 -50.61 14.92
CA ALA A 220 2.30 -50.55 15.98
C ALA A 220 2.63 -51.53 17.12
N LYS A 221 3.06 -52.75 16.78
CA LYS A 221 3.54 -53.74 17.76
C LYS A 221 4.78 -53.24 18.52
N PHE A 222 5.70 -52.58 17.83
CA PHE A 222 6.88 -51.97 18.43
C PHE A 222 6.52 -50.82 19.38
N ARG A 223 5.55 -49.96 19.02
CA ARG A 223 5.02 -48.93 19.94
C ARG A 223 4.41 -49.56 21.20
N ASP A 224 3.61 -50.61 21.07
CA ASP A 224 3.01 -51.30 22.22
C ASP A 224 4.06 -51.92 23.14
N LEU A 225 5.12 -52.49 22.57
CA LEU A 225 6.27 -53.02 23.31
C LEU A 225 7.02 -51.89 24.06
N LEU A 226 7.26 -50.74 23.43
CA LEU A 226 7.86 -49.56 24.07
C LEU A 226 6.98 -49.00 25.20
N LEU A 227 5.66 -48.97 25.02
CA LEU A 227 4.72 -48.55 26.06
C LEU A 227 4.69 -49.50 27.26
N THR A 228 4.87 -50.80 27.02
CA THR A 228 4.96 -51.83 28.06
C THR A 228 6.27 -51.69 28.84
N LEU A 229 7.39 -51.54 28.14
CA LEU A 229 8.72 -51.36 28.75
C LEU A 229 8.86 -50.03 29.49
N LYS A 230 8.14 -48.98 29.08
CA LYS A 230 8.05 -47.72 29.82
C LYS A 230 7.41 -47.89 31.20
N LYS A 231 6.39 -48.75 31.32
CA LYS A 231 5.63 -48.95 32.56
C LYS A 231 6.25 -50.00 33.49
N ASP A 232 7.17 -50.82 32.98
CA ASP A 232 7.81 -51.89 33.75
C ASP A 232 9.08 -51.38 34.45
N GLU A 233 9.00 -51.21 35.76
CA GLU A 233 10.11 -50.78 36.62
C GLU A 233 11.25 -51.82 36.71
N ARG A 234 11.01 -53.07 36.29
CA ARG A 234 12.00 -54.17 36.29
C ARG A 234 12.52 -54.49 34.90
N ALA A 235 12.19 -53.65 33.91
CA ALA A 235 12.64 -53.81 32.54
C ALA A 235 14.18 -53.83 32.47
N PRO A 236 14.77 -54.60 31.55
CA PRO A 236 16.22 -54.62 31.37
C PRO A 236 16.74 -53.22 31.06
N GLY A 237 17.70 -52.73 31.85
CA GLY A 237 18.22 -51.35 31.77
C GLY A 237 17.44 -50.30 32.57
N ALA A 238 16.45 -50.70 33.38
CA ALA A 238 15.72 -49.81 34.30
C ALA A 238 16.54 -49.40 35.53
N THR A 239 17.38 -50.29 36.05
CA THR A 239 18.38 -49.98 37.08
C THR A 239 19.73 -49.74 36.39
N GLY A 240 20.06 -48.48 36.16
CA GLY A 240 21.37 -48.11 35.59
C GLY A 240 22.51 -48.59 36.49
N VAL A 241 23.48 -49.29 35.88
CA VAL A 241 24.90 -49.14 36.26
C VAL A 241 25.44 -48.00 35.40
#